data_AF-A0A257QFP8-F1
#
_entry.id   AF-A0A257QFP8-F1
#
_cell.length_a   1.000
_cell.length_b   1.000
_cell.length_c   1.000
_cell.angle_alpha   90.00
_cell.angle_beta   90.00
_cell.angle_gamma   90.00
#
_symmetry.space_group_name_H-M   'P 1'
#
loop_
_entity.id
_entity.type
_entity.pdbx_description
1 polymer ?
#
loop_
_entity_poly.entity_id
_entity_poly.type
_entity_poly.pdbx_seq_one_letter_code
_entity_poly.pdbx_strand_id
1 'polypeptide(L)'
;MRLLVLLPFIPDPTDRGLNQRGFHLIQGLSKYFEIDLFCLTQKSISLSNQRIFTGFCKRIYFNQSDTQVVEDLEHFAIQSQTPYDRIFVGGLQLWPYIEAVFPSHPGIILDHNFVNKEPPESESSIALEVLHSLKQLNKTKKAEQASHPKAAIEIFPSELACASLEKTSAQGSNRFVLPDGIDSAYYNIQLLPHCPTENPSAIFCADLDKDFSVDAIQWYLESIHPEIAKRFVDFKLKIIGDNPTPAIIKLVSNMEGVELISGITDLRPYYQQAWFQIAPLRLAHKNHLPLMEGLAMGLPAICTTLAAECLQPDSRVMIADNTKSFIQAMACCIDEPSALKQTIDQPIQEKHSWLARAQVLAQAIRTLQAPIPRIIPSPDVSREPQLIVLLGLPFHNLTMDEAVEECVSVIEARTPSYFVTPNVDFATL
;
A
#
# COMPACT_ATOMS: atom_id res chain seq x y z
N MET A 1 19.64 -13.59 -2.74
CA MET A 1 19.65 -12.12 -2.60
C MET A 1 18.69 -11.77 -1.47
N ARG A 2 19.16 -11.03 -0.46
CA ARG A 2 18.40 -10.62 0.72
C ARG A 2 17.74 -9.28 0.48
N LEU A 3 16.45 -9.21 0.79
CA LEU A 3 15.62 -8.03 0.61
C LEU A 3 15.05 -7.63 1.98
N LEU A 4 15.41 -6.44 2.46
CA LEU A 4 14.69 -5.80 3.56
C LEU A 4 13.44 -5.13 3.01
N VAL A 5 12.27 -5.43 3.56
CA VAL A 5 11.01 -4.78 3.20
C VAL A 5 10.54 -3.95 4.40
N LEU A 6 10.42 -2.63 4.20
CA LEU A 6 9.88 -1.70 5.18
C LEU A 6 8.48 -1.24 4.78
N LEU A 7 7.48 -1.46 5.63
CA LEU A 7 6.11 -1.02 5.40
C LEU A 7 5.57 -0.12 6.54
N PRO A 8 4.68 0.83 6.24
CA PRO A 8 4.17 1.80 7.20
C PRO A 8 3.02 1.25 8.06
N PHE A 9 2.55 0.04 7.74
CA PHE A 9 1.56 -0.73 8.48
C PHE A 9 1.79 -2.22 8.20
N ILE A 10 1.25 -3.09 9.05
CA ILE A 10 1.15 -4.53 8.77
C ILE A 10 0.11 -4.72 7.64
N PRO A 11 0.47 -5.33 6.50
CA PRO A 11 -0.45 -5.48 5.36
C PRO A 11 -1.42 -6.66 5.56
N ASP A 12 -2.11 -6.69 6.70
CA ASP A 12 -3.09 -7.71 7.07
C ASP A 12 -4.16 -7.09 7.99
N PRO A 13 -5.46 -7.38 7.80
CA PRO A 13 -6.05 -8.22 6.73
C PRO A 13 -5.93 -7.60 5.33
N THR A 14 -6.09 -8.41 4.28
CA THR A 14 -6.03 -7.98 2.86
C THR A 14 -7.35 -7.37 2.34
N ASP A 15 -8.08 -6.69 3.21
CA ASP A 15 -9.39 -6.08 2.95
C ASP A 15 -9.31 -4.74 2.20
N ARG A 16 -8.16 -4.07 2.27
CA ARG A 16 -7.90 -2.76 1.63
C ARG A 16 -6.83 -2.88 0.55
N GLY A 17 -6.92 -2.02 -0.47
CA GLY A 17 -6.01 -2.07 -1.63
C GLY A 17 -4.51 -2.00 -1.28
N LEU A 18 -4.11 -1.13 -0.35
CA LEU A 18 -2.70 -1.06 0.06
C LEU A 18 -2.25 -2.28 0.89
N ASN A 19 -3.16 -2.90 1.65
CA ASN A 19 -2.87 -4.15 2.35
C ASN A 19 -2.70 -5.29 1.35
N GLN A 20 -3.59 -5.40 0.35
CA GLN A 20 -3.44 -6.36 -0.75
C GLN A 20 -2.09 -6.19 -1.45
N ARG A 21 -1.72 -4.95 -1.80
CA ARG A 21 -0.44 -4.65 -2.44
C ARG A 21 0.75 -5.12 -1.59
N GLY A 22 0.81 -4.68 -0.34
CA GLY A 22 1.90 -5.07 0.57
C GLY A 22 1.98 -6.59 0.74
N PHE A 23 0.85 -7.22 1.05
CA PHE A 23 0.78 -8.65 1.30
C PHE A 23 1.21 -9.49 0.10
N HIS A 24 0.55 -9.30 -1.04
CA HIS A 24 0.76 -10.17 -2.18
C HIS A 24 2.07 -9.87 -2.92
N LEU A 25 2.58 -8.63 -2.90
CA LEU A 25 3.91 -8.35 -3.42
C LEU A 25 4.98 -9.04 -2.56
N ILE A 26 4.92 -8.94 -1.23
CA ILE A 26 5.89 -9.64 -0.36
C ILE A 26 5.81 -11.16 -0.60
N GLN A 27 4.59 -11.71 -0.59
CA GLN A 27 4.37 -13.13 -0.85
C GLN A 27 4.93 -13.57 -2.21
N GLY A 28 4.72 -12.79 -3.27
CA GLY A 28 5.24 -13.09 -4.60
C GLY A 28 6.76 -12.93 -4.70
N LEU A 29 7.32 -11.89 -4.09
CA LEU A 29 8.75 -11.58 -4.06
C LEU A 29 9.54 -12.62 -3.26
N SER A 30 8.94 -13.26 -2.25
CA SER A 30 9.58 -14.32 -1.44
C SER A 30 10.04 -15.53 -2.28
N LYS A 31 9.46 -15.72 -3.47
CA LYS A 31 9.88 -16.75 -4.42
C LYS A 31 11.25 -16.48 -5.06
N TYR A 32 11.72 -15.22 -4.98
CA TYR A 32 12.96 -14.76 -5.62
C TYR A 32 13.98 -14.23 -4.61
N PHE A 33 13.54 -13.83 -3.42
CA PHE A 33 14.35 -13.18 -2.41
C PHE A 33 14.15 -13.79 -1.04
N GLU A 34 15.23 -13.81 -0.25
CA GLU A 34 15.11 -14.05 1.20
C GLU A 34 14.68 -12.73 1.85
N ILE A 35 13.46 -12.69 2.39
CA ILE A 35 12.83 -11.45 2.87
C ILE A 35 12.93 -11.32 4.39
N ASP A 36 13.43 -10.18 4.84
CA ASP A 36 13.24 -9.70 6.21
C ASP A 36 12.21 -8.56 6.17
N LEU A 37 11.14 -8.67 6.97
CA LEU A 37 10.03 -7.73 6.99
C LEU A 37 10.06 -6.86 8.25
N PHE A 38 9.99 -5.55 8.08
CA PHE A 38 9.85 -4.59 9.17
C PHE A 38 8.61 -3.73 8.92
N CYS A 39 7.64 -3.75 9.83
CA CYS A 39 6.43 -2.93 9.73
C CYS A 39 6.29 -2.01 10.93
N LEU A 40 5.78 -0.81 10.69
CA LEU A 40 5.25 0.03 11.77
C LEU A 40 3.82 -0.41 12.11
N THR A 41 3.40 -0.28 13.36
CA THR A 41 2.00 -0.51 13.73
C THR A 41 1.67 0.18 15.06
N GLN A 42 0.57 0.92 15.11
CA GLN A 42 0.01 1.40 16.38
C GLN A 42 -1.01 0.41 16.97
N LYS A 43 -1.39 -0.64 16.23
CA LYS A 43 -2.34 -1.67 16.67
C LYS A 43 -1.63 -2.76 17.47
N SER A 44 -2.41 -3.44 18.31
CA SER A 44 -1.96 -4.65 18.98
C SER A 44 -1.56 -5.71 17.95
N ILE A 45 -0.41 -6.34 18.18
CA ILE A 45 0.08 -7.42 17.33
C ILE A 45 -0.66 -8.69 17.72
N SER A 46 -1.38 -9.29 16.77
CA SER A 46 -1.97 -10.61 16.96
C SER A 46 -0.96 -11.71 16.59
N LEU A 47 -1.06 -12.87 17.24
CA LEU A 47 -0.27 -14.06 16.86
C LEU A 47 -0.59 -14.54 15.45
N SER A 48 -1.80 -14.28 14.94
CA SER A 48 -2.17 -14.62 13.57
C SER A 48 -1.38 -13.80 12.56
N ASN A 49 -1.21 -12.49 12.80
CA ASN A 49 -0.46 -11.61 11.91
C ASN A 49 0.97 -12.12 11.74
N GLN A 50 1.65 -12.47 12.83
CA GLN A 50 3.01 -13.01 12.76
C GLN A 50 3.08 -14.33 11.99
N ARG A 51 2.18 -15.28 12.29
CA ARG A 51 2.19 -16.62 11.66
C ARG A 51 2.04 -16.56 10.14
N ILE A 52 1.22 -15.65 9.62
CA ILE A 52 0.99 -15.55 8.18
C ILE A 52 2.30 -15.20 7.46
N PHE A 53 3.02 -14.19 7.92
CA PHE A 53 4.28 -13.77 7.29
C PHE A 53 5.42 -14.78 7.53
N THR A 54 5.43 -15.56 8.62
CA THR A 54 6.47 -16.59 8.83
C THR A 54 6.48 -17.67 7.74
N GLY A 55 5.39 -17.82 6.99
CA GLY A 55 5.34 -18.73 5.85
C GLY A 55 6.20 -18.32 4.66
N PHE A 56 6.62 -17.05 4.58
CA PHE A 56 7.36 -16.52 3.42
C PHE A 56 8.38 -15.40 3.73
N CYS A 57 8.48 -14.96 4.99
CA CYS A 57 9.54 -14.06 5.48
C CYS A 57 10.44 -14.80 6.46
N LYS A 58 11.76 -14.59 6.37
CA LYS A 58 12.76 -15.21 7.25
C LYS A 58 12.77 -14.58 8.64
N ARG A 59 12.71 -13.25 8.69
CA ARG A 59 12.60 -12.47 9.93
C ARG A 59 11.50 -11.44 9.79
N ILE A 60 10.80 -11.19 10.89
CA ILE A 60 9.70 -10.23 10.95
C ILE A 60 9.88 -9.40 12.21
N TYR A 61 9.75 -8.09 12.08
CA TYR A 61 9.69 -7.17 13.21
C TYR A 61 8.54 -6.20 13.02
N PHE A 62 7.72 -6.07 14.06
CA PHE A 62 6.61 -5.13 14.11
C PHE A 62 6.91 -4.10 15.18
N ASN A 63 7.32 -2.91 14.76
CA ASN A 63 7.61 -1.81 15.65
C ASN A 63 6.27 -1.19 16.11
N GLN A 64 6.11 -1.05 17.43
CA GLN A 64 4.95 -0.40 18.07
C GLN A 64 5.26 0.98 18.65
N SER A 65 6.45 1.52 18.39
CA SER A 65 6.98 2.72 19.02
C SER A 65 7.24 3.80 17.98
N ASP A 66 6.52 4.91 18.06
CA ASP A 66 6.72 6.05 17.16
C ASP A 66 8.07 6.76 17.41
N THR A 67 8.72 6.53 18.56
CA THR A 67 9.96 7.22 18.96
C THR A 67 11.23 6.41 18.76
N GLN A 68 11.14 5.08 18.67
CA GLN A 68 12.30 4.17 18.60
C GLN A 68 12.45 3.47 17.25
N VAL A 69 11.84 4.02 16.19
CA VAL A 69 11.83 3.38 14.87
C VAL A 69 13.24 3.22 14.30
N VAL A 70 14.12 4.21 14.52
CA VAL A 70 15.49 4.20 13.98
C VAL A 70 16.31 3.14 14.71
N GLU A 71 16.31 3.17 16.04
CA GLU A 71 17.07 2.23 16.88
C GLU A 71 16.63 0.79 16.64
N ASP A 72 15.31 0.55 16.57
CA ASP A 72 14.76 -0.78 16.28
C ASP A 72 15.15 -1.27 14.88
N LEU A 73 15.14 -0.39 13.89
CA LEU A 73 15.52 -0.73 12.52
C LEU A 73 17.02 -1.03 12.41
N GLU A 74 17.87 -0.24 13.07
CA GLU A 74 19.30 -0.49 13.16
C GLU A 74 19.59 -1.83 13.81
N HIS A 75 19.01 -2.08 14.99
CA HIS A 75 19.18 -3.33 15.70
C HIS A 75 18.69 -4.53 14.87
N PHE A 76 17.53 -4.40 14.23
CA PHE A 76 17.00 -5.42 13.33
C PHE A 76 17.92 -5.66 12.11
N ALA A 77 18.54 -4.61 11.56
CA ALA A 77 19.49 -4.72 10.47
C ALA A 77 20.82 -5.36 10.90
N ILE A 78 21.35 -5.02 12.08
CA ILE A 78 22.60 -5.57 12.62
C ILE A 78 22.46 -7.06 12.94
N GLN A 79 21.37 -7.44 13.60
CA GLN A 79 21.05 -8.84 13.93
C GLN A 79 20.96 -9.76 12.69
N SER A 80 20.79 -9.19 11.50
CA SER A 80 20.81 -9.91 10.24
C SER A 80 22.14 -10.64 9.99
N GLN A 81 23.23 -10.16 10.58
CA GLN A 81 24.63 -10.61 10.41
C GLN A 81 25.19 -10.53 8.98
N THR A 82 24.34 -10.45 7.95
CA THR A 82 24.74 -10.19 6.57
C THR A 82 24.04 -8.95 6.04
N PRO A 83 24.71 -8.11 5.24
CA PRO A 83 24.10 -6.96 4.60
C PRO A 83 22.89 -7.35 3.73
N TYR A 84 21.94 -6.44 3.61
CA TYR A 84 20.87 -6.56 2.61
C TYR A 84 21.40 -6.17 1.24
N ASP A 85 20.97 -6.88 0.20
CA ASP A 85 21.32 -6.54 -1.17
C ASP A 85 20.46 -5.37 -1.66
N ARG A 86 19.19 -5.34 -1.25
CA ARG A 86 18.18 -4.35 -1.63
C ARG A 86 17.29 -4.00 -0.45
N ILE A 87 16.74 -2.79 -0.48
CA ILE A 87 15.81 -2.29 0.54
C ILE A 87 14.57 -1.79 -0.17
N PHE A 88 13.43 -2.46 0.03
CA PHE A 88 12.13 -2.03 -0.46
C PHE A 88 11.44 -1.18 0.59
N VAL A 89 10.98 0.00 0.20
CA VAL A 89 10.36 0.99 1.08
C VAL A 89 8.95 1.29 0.59
N GLY A 90 7.95 0.90 1.37
CA GLY A 90 6.54 1.20 1.11
C GLY A 90 6.17 2.61 1.53
N GLY A 91 6.46 3.60 0.69
CA GLY A 91 5.97 4.97 0.85
C GLY A 91 7.00 5.94 1.42
N LEU A 92 6.87 7.20 0.99
CA LEU A 92 7.77 8.31 1.31
C LEU A 92 7.82 8.66 2.80
N GLN A 93 6.76 8.36 3.55
CA GLN A 93 6.71 8.60 5.00
C GLN A 93 7.77 7.84 5.79
N LEU A 94 8.29 6.73 5.23
CA LEU A 94 9.37 5.95 5.84
C LEU A 94 10.77 6.49 5.51
N TRP A 95 10.86 7.48 4.61
CA TRP A 95 12.14 8.02 4.16
C TRP A 95 13.07 8.50 5.29
N PRO A 96 12.60 9.21 6.33
CA PRO A 96 13.48 9.67 7.41
C PRO A 96 14.23 8.53 8.10
N TYR A 97 13.58 7.37 8.27
CA TYR A 97 14.19 6.20 8.90
C TYR A 97 15.20 5.52 7.98
N ILE A 98 14.87 5.43 6.69
CA ILE A 98 15.76 4.86 5.67
C ILE A 98 17.01 5.73 5.49
N GLU A 99 16.85 7.06 5.49
CA GLU A 99 17.97 7.99 5.38
C GLU A 99 18.89 7.93 6.61
N ALA A 100 18.34 7.73 7.81
CA ALA A 100 19.12 7.57 9.02
C ALA A 100 19.93 6.27 9.03
N VAL A 101 19.30 5.13 8.73
CA VAL A 101 19.92 3.79 8.88
C VAL A 101 20.70 3.37 7.65
N PHE A 102 20.26 3.77 6.46
CA PHE A 102 20.82 3.35 5.18
C PHE A 102 21.18 4.52 4.24
N PRO A 103 21.90 5.57 4.73
CA PRO A 103 22.09 6.84 4.01
C PRO A 103 22.76 6.72 2.64
N SER A 104 23.55 5.66 2.43
CA SER A 104 24.36 5.43 1.23
C SER A 104 24.06 4.08 0.55
N HIS A 105 22.91 3.46 0.84
CA HIS A 105 22.58 2.16 0.25
C HIS A 105 22.16 2.32 -1.22
N PRO A 106 22.87 1.72 -2.20
CA PRO A 106 22.69 1.95 -3.63
C PRO A 106 21.56 1.11 -4.23
N GLY A 107 20.87 0.33 -3.39
CA GLY A 107 19.81 -0.59 -3.77
C GLY A 107 18.45 -0.25 -3.14
N ILE A 108 18.18 1.02 -2.85
CA ILE A 108 16.89 1.47 -2.30
C ILE A 108 15.82 1.48 -3.41
N ILE A 109 14.70 0.82 -3.15
CA ILE A 109 13.53 0.75 -4.02
C ILE A 109 12.39 1.41 -3.27
N LEU A 110 11.84 2.49 -3.83
CA LEU A 110 10.79 3.29 -3.18
C LEU A 110 9.47 3.09 -3.93
N ASP A 111 8.45 2.60 -3.23
CA ASP A 111 7.10 2.44 -3.77
C ASP A 111 6.18 3.59 -3.33
N HIS A 112 5.80 4.45 -4.27
CA HIS A 112 4.99 5.64 -4.04
C HIS A 112 3.49 5.36 -3.87
N ASN A 113 3.06 4.10 -3.95
CA ASN A 113 1.65 3.74 -3.80
C ASN A 113 1.20 3.76 -2.34
N PHE A 114 2.12 3.51 -1.41
CA PHE A 114 1.82 3.48 0.02
C PHE A 114 1.71 4.90 0.59
N VAL A 115 0.57 5.54 0.35
CA VAL A 115 0.28 6.85 0.93
C VAL A 115 -0.56 6.66 2.19
N ASN A 116 0.05 6.91 3.35
CA ASN A 116 -0.72 7.02 4.59
C ASN A 116 -1.23 8.47 4.69
N LYS A 117 -2.50 8.71 4.36
CA LYS A 117 -3.15 9.95 4.78
C LYS A 117 -3.57 9.76 6.24
N GLU A 118 -2.85 10.41 7.14
CA GLU A 118 -3.35 10.60 8.50
C GLU A 118 -4.71 11.29 8.41
N PRO A 119 -5.79 10.73 8.98
CA PRO A 119 -7.07 11.39 9.00
C PRO A 119 -6.92 12.71 9.77
N PRO A 120 -7.59 13.80 9.34
CA PRO A 120 -7.65 15.02 10.15
C PRO A 120 -8.24 14.68 11.53
N GLU A 121 -7.69 15.29 12.58
CA GLU A 121 -8.26 15.18 13.93
C GLU A 121 -9.73 15.64 13.89
N SER A 122 -10.63 14.85 14.48
CA SER A 122 -12.08 14.92 14.25
C SER A 122 -12.79 16.20 14.73
N GLU A 123 -12.06 17.25 15.10
CA GLU A 123 -12.58 18.53 15.61
C GLU A 123 -11.77 19.75 15.12
N SER A 124 -11.07 19.65 14.00
CA SER A 124 -10.31 20.79 13.46
C SER A 124 -11.19 21.76 12.65
N SER A 125 -11.10 23.06 12.92
CA SER A 125 -11.64 24.08 12.03
C SER A 125 -11.05 23.97 10.61
N ILE A 126 -11.77 24.43 9.59
CA ILE A 126 -11.29 24.46 8.17
C ILE A 126 -9.87 25.05 8.07
N ALA A 127 -9.54 26.07 8.87
CA ALA A 127 -8.22 26.67 8.89
C ALA A 127 -7.13 25.70 9.38
N LEU A 128 -7.41 24.89 10.40
CA LEU A 128 -6.50 23.87 10.92
C LEU A 128 -6.34 22.71 9.93
N GLU A 129 -7.42 22.29 9.26
CA GLU A 129 -7.36 21.28 8.19
C GLU A 129 -6.49 21.73 7.02
N VAL A 130 -6.63 23.00 6.60
CA VAL A 130 -5.79 23.61 5.55
C VAL A 130 -4.33 23.66 6.01
N LEU A 131 -4.06 24.12 7.24
CA LEU A 131 -2.69 24.15 7.78
C LEU A 131 -2.07 22.76 7.89
N HIS A 132 -2.83 21.77 8.34
CA HIS A 132 -2.39 20.37 8.41
C HIS A 132 -2.05 19.85 7.01
N SER A 133 -2.92 20.06 6.04
CA SER A 133 -2.70 19.69 4.63
C SER A 133 -1.44 20.34 4.06
N LEU A 134 -1.23 21.64 4.31
CA LEU A 134 -0.02 22.35 3.88
C LEU A 134 1.26 21.80 4.53
N LYS A 135 1.22 21.49 5.83
CA LYS A 135 2.36 20.85 6.53
C LYS A 135 2.67 19.48 5.94
N GLN A 136 1.65 18.67 5.67
CA GLN A 136 1.81 17.33 5.09
C GLN A 136 2.39 17.40 3.68
N LEU A 137 1.91 18.34 2.84
CA LEU A 137 2.45 18.61 1.51
C LEU A 137 3.93 19.01 1.57
N ASN A 138 4.30 19.92 2.48
CA ASN A 138 5.69 20.33 2.65
C ASN A 138 6.60 19.19 3.13
N LYS A 139 6.12 18.36 4.07
CA LYS A 139 6.85 17.17 4.54
C LYS A 139 7.08 16.18 3.40
N THR A 140 6.04 15.90 2.63
CA THR A 140 6.10 14.99 1.47
C THR A 140 7.07 15.51 0.43
N LYS A 141 6.96 16.79 0.05
CA LYS A 141 7.86 17.41 -0.94
C LYS A 141 9.33 17.37 -0.51
N LYS A 142 9.62 17.58 0.78
CA LYS A 142 10.99 17.44 1.30
C LYS A 142 11.49 16.01 1.20
N ALA A 143 10.66 15.02 1.56
CA ALA A 143 11.02 13.61 1.44
C ALA A 143 11.21 13.18 -0.03
N GLU A 144 10.37 13.65 -0.95
CA GLU A 144 10.52 13.44 -2.40
C GLU A 144 11.88 13.97 -2.88
N GLN A 145 12.19 15.24 -2.58
CA GLN A 145 13.46 15.86 -2.98
C GLN A 145 14.70 15.16 -2.41
N ALA A 146 14.62 14.67 -1.17
CA ALA A 146 15.72 13.95 -0.52
C ALA A 146 15.89 12.51 -1.05
N SER A 147 14.79 11.86 -1.41
CA SER A 147 14.78 10.45 -1.84
C SER A 147 15.15 10.22 -3.29
N HIS A 148 14.69 11.09 -4.21
CA HIS A 148 14.93 10.94 -5.65
C HIS A 148 16.41 10.69 -6.05
N PRO A 149 17.41 11.44 -5.55
CA PRO A 149 18.80 11.19 -5.94
C PRO A 149 19.40 9.91 -5.33
N LYS A 150 18.74 9.28 -4.35
CA LYS A 150 19.25 8.12 -3.61
C LYS A 150 18.48 6.82 -3.92
N ALA A 151 17.26 6.93 -4.45
CA ALA A 151 16.47 5.78 -4.87
C ALA A 151 17.03 5.17 -6.17
N ALA A 152 17.34 3.88 -6.13
CA ALA A 152 17.77 3.12 -7.31
C ALA A 152 16.59 2.81 -8.24
N ILE A 153 15.42 2.52 -7.66
CA ILE A 153 14.15 2.36 -8.36
C ILE A 153 13.08 3.18 -7.64
N GLU A 154 12.26 3.88 -8.41
CA GLU A 154 11.03 4.52 -7.94
C GLU A 154 9.83 3.89 -8.63
N ILE A 155 8.91 3.35 -7.84
CA ILE A 155 7.73 2.63 -8.32
C ILE A 155 6.50 3.53 -8.25
N PHE A 156 5.76 3.58 -9.37
CA PHE A 156 4.54 4.37 -9.54
C PHE A 156 3.34 3.47 -9.84
N PRO A 157 2.11 3.88 -9.46
CA PRO A 157 0.92 3.10 -9.72
C PRO A 157 0.52 3.12 -11.18
N SER A 158 0.90 4.18 -11.90
CA SER A 158 0.44 4.44 -13.26
C SER A 158 1.37 5.41 -13.99
N GLU A 159 1.22 5.51 -15.31
CA GLU A 159 1.99 6.44 -16.15
C GLU A 159 1.66 7.90 -15.83
N LEU A 160 0.39 8.22 -15.57
CA LEU A 160 0.00 9.58 -15.16
C LEU A 160 0.62 9.98 -13.82
N ALA A 161 0.69 9.04 -12.87
CA ALA A 161 1.32 9.29 -11.58
C ALA A 161 2.85 9.51 -11.74
N CYS A 162 3.50 8.72 -12.59
CA CYS A 162 4.92 8.89 -12.92
C CYS A 162 5.19 10.26 -13.57
N ALA A 163 4.41 10.61 -14.60
CA ALA A 163 4.54 11.88 -15.33
C ALA A 163 4.23 13.13 -14.47
N SER A 164 3.45 12.97 -13.39
CA SER A 164 3.16 14.07 -12.47
C SER A 164 4.39 14.49 -11.67
N LEU A 165 5.28 13.55 -11.32
CA LEU A 165 6.56 13.86 -10.67
C LEU A 165 7.65 14.33 -11.64
N GLU A 166 7.56 13.98 -12.92
CA GLU A 166 8.47 14.51 -13.96
C GLU A 166 8.48 16.03 -14.05
N LYS A 167 7.32 16.65 -13.78
CA LYS A 167 7.19 18.10 -13.78
C LYS A 167 7.88 18.77 -12.59
N THR A 168 8.25 18.01 -11.56
CA THR A 168 8.72 18.55 -10.27
C THR A 168 10.13 18.09 -9.88
N SER A 169 10.72 17.10 -10.55
CA SER A 169 12.01 16.50 -10.15
C SER A 169 13.00 16.33 -11.31
N ALA A 170 14.29 16.62 -11.05
CA ALA A 170 15.40 16.41 -11.97
C ALA A 170 15.79 14.93 -12.09
N GLN A 171 16.38 14.55 -13.24
CA GLN A 171 16.80 13.19 -13.59
C GLN A 171 17.73 12.54 -12.55
N GLY A 172 17.54 11.24 -12.27
CA GLY A 172 18.48 10.47 -11.44
C GLY A 172 18.11 9.00 -11.17
N SER A 173 16.82 8.68 -10.99
CA SER A 173 16.35 7.33 -10.62
C SER A 173 15.72 6.56 -11.79
N ASN A 174 15.81 5.22 -11.75
CA ASN A 174 15.04 4.38 -12.67
C ASN A 174 13.57 4.36 -12.24
N ARG A 175 12.72 5.05 -12.99
CA ARG A 175 11.28 5.05 -12.75
C ARG A 175 10.65 3.78 -13.32
N PHE A 176 9.71 3.22 -12.57
CA PHE A 176 9.08 1.95 -12.89
C PHE A 176 7.59 2.03 -12.61
N VAL A 177 6.74 1.81 -13.61
CA VAL A 177 5.29 1.77 -13.43
C VAL A 177 4.88 0.34 -13.08
N LEU A 178 4.32 0.16 -11.89
CA LEU A 178 3.80 -1.12 -11.40
C LEU A 178 2.39 -0.92 -10.84
N PRO A 179 1.36 -1.06 -11.69
CA PRO A 179 -0.03 -1.03 -11.25
C PRO A 179 -0.32 -2.17 -10.29
N ASP A 180 -1.43 -2.04 -9.57
CA ASP A 180 -1.89 -3.09 -8.68
C ASP A 180 -2.23 -4.38 -9.45
N GLY A 181 -2.13 -5.48 -8.72
CA GLY A 181 -2.55 -6.80 -9.18
C GLY A 181 -3.93 -7.15 -8.68
N ILE A 182 -4.51 -8.21 -9.24
CA ILE A 182 -5.73 -8.82 -8.73
C ILE A 182 -5.39 -10.10 -7.94
N ASP A 183 -6.10 -10.34 -6.84
CA ASP A 183 -6.14 -11.64 -6.19
C ASP A 183 -7.04 -12.58 -7.00
N SER A 184 -6.44 -13.22 -8.01
CA SER A 184 -7.13 -14.15 -8.90
C SER A 184 -7.55 -15.46 -8.22
N ALA A 185 -7.04 -15.75 -7.02
CA ALA A 185 -7.51 -16.90 -6.24
C ALA A 185 -8.81 -16.54 -5.52
N TYR A 186 -8.92 -15.32 -4.99
CA TYR A 186 -10.11 -14.82 -4.32
C TYR A 186 -11.23 -14.42 -5.29
N TYR A 187 -10.89 -13.63 -6.32
CA TYR A 187 -11.77 -13.21 -7.41
C TYR A 187 -11.68 -14.19 -8.58
N ASN A 188 -12.41 -15.30 -8.45
CA ASN A 188 -12.33 -16.42 -9.37
C ASN A 188 -13.71 -16.83 -9.89
N ILE A 189 -13.96 -16.54 -11.17
CA ILE A 189 -15.21 -16.89 -11.85
C ILE A 189 -15.48 -18.40 -11.92
N GLN A 190 -14.45 -19.26 -11.86
CA GLN A 190 -14.64 -20.72 -11.85
C GLN A 190 -15.20 -21.21 -10.51
N LEU A 191 -14.88 -20.52 -9.41
CA LEU A 191 -15.39 -20.83 -8.07
C LEU A 191 -16.76 -20.19 -7.82
N LEU A 192 -16.97 -18.99 -8.36
CA LEU A 192 -18.22 -18.25 -8.24
C LEU A 192 -18.65 -17.71 -9.62
N PRO A 193 -19.32 -18.55 -10.44
CA PRO A 193 -19.69 -18.21 -11.81
C PRO A 193 -20.65 -17.02 -11.88
N HIS A 194 -20.45 -16.15 -12.87
CA HIS A 194 -21.33 -15.02 -13.14
C HIS A 194 -22.79 -15.49 -13.31
N CYS A 195 -23.68 -14.91 -12.51
CA CYS A 195 -25.10 -15.28 -12.42
C CYS A 195 -25.95 -14.01 -12.24
N PRO A 196 -26.11 -13.22 -13.32
CA PRO A 196 -26.78 -11.93 -13.25
C PRO A 196 -28.26 -12.08 -12.85
N THR A 197 -28.79 -11.07 -12.15
CA THR A 197 -30.22 -10.97 -11.79
C THR A 197 -31.13 -10.89 -13.01
N GLU A 198 -32.43 -11.13 -12.84
CA GLU A 198 -33.42 -11.00 -13.93
C GLU A 198 -33.48 -9.56 -14.48
N ASN A 199 -33.43 -8.57 -13.59
CA ASN A 199 -33.49 -7.16 -13.99
C ASN A 199 -32.10 -6.61 -14.34
N PRO A 200 -32.01 -5.69 -15.33
CA PRO A 200 -30.77 -5.01 -15.68
C PRO A 200 -30.16 -4.30 -14.48
N SER A 201 -28.88 -4.54 -14.22
CA SER A 201 -28.21 -3.91 -13.07
C SER A 201 -26.76 -3.53 -13.33
N ALA A 202 -26.37 -2.38 -12.79
CA ALA A 202 -24.99 -1.91 -12.77
C ALA A 202 -24.45 -1.87 -11.34
N ILE A 203 -23.13 -2.05 -11.19
CA ILE A 203 -22.42 -1.88 -9.93
C ILE A 203 -21.34 -0.79 -10.06
N PHE A 204 -21.21 0.05 -9.04
CA PHE A 204 -20.10 0.98 -8.85
C PHE A 204 -19.48 0.71 -7.48
N CYS A 205 -18.21 0.29 -7.46
CA CYS A 205 -17.47 -0.02 -6.23
C CYS A 205 -16.35 1.01 -6.03
N ALA A 206 -16.34 1.71 -4.89
CA ALA A 206 -15.29 2.70 -4.58
C ALA A 206 -15.26 3.09 -3.10
N ASP A 207 -14.16 3.69 -2.64
CA ASP A 207 -14.15 4.45 -1.38
C ASP A 207 -14.94 5.75 -1.59
N LEU A 208 -16.08 5.92 -0.90
CA LEU A 208 -17.06 6.97 -1.19
C LEU A 208 -16.76 8.32 -0.51
N ASP A 209 -15.58 8.43 0.11
CA ASP A 209 -15.02 9.66 0.70
C ASP A 209 -13.89 10.26 -0.14
N LYS A 210 -13.47 9.58 -1.23
CA LYS A 210 -12.40 10.07 -2.10
C LYS A 210 -12.96 10.99 -3.17
N ASP A 211 -12.29 12.13 -3.38
CA ASP A 211 -12.71 13.15 -4.35
C ASP A 211 -13.00 12.57 -5.74
N PHE A 212 -12.17 11.64 -6.23
CA PHE A 212 -12.37 11.00 -7.53
C PHE A 212 -13.62 10.10 -7.57
N SER A 213 -13.94 9.41 -6.48
CA SER A 213 -15.13 8.57 -6.38
C SER A 213 -16.40 9.41 -6.25
N VAL A 214 -16.33 10.46 -5.41
CA VAL A 214 -17.43 11.41 -5.19
C VAL A 214 -17.78 12.10 -6.51
N ASP A 215 -16.78 12.64 -7.20
CA ASP A 215 -16.96 13.28 -8.51
C ASP A 215 -17.60 12.33 -9.54
N ALA A 216 -17.09 11.09 -9.61
CA ALA A 216 -17.55 10.09 -10.55
C ALA A 216 -19.02 9.71 -10.34
N ILE A 217 -19.40 9.42 -9.09
CA ILE A 217 -20.77 8.99 -8.80
C ILE A 217 -21.76 10.16 -8.88
N GLN A 218 -21.36 11.37 -8.49
CA GLN A 218 -22.20 12.56 -8.67
C GLN A 218 -22.46 12.84 -10.14
N TRP A 219 -21.41 12.80 -10.98
CA TRP A 219 -21.58 12.97 -12.42
C TRP A 219 -22.53 11.94 -13.02
N TYR A 220 -22.38 10.66 -12.64
CA TYR A 220 -23.28 9.61 -13.08
C TYR A 220 -24.73 9.88 -12.63
N LEU A 221 -24.96 10.12 -11.34
CA LEU A 221 -26.30 10.26 -10.76
C LEU A 221 -27.04 11.51 -11.29
N GLU A 222 -26.32 12.59 -11.58
CA GLU A 222 -26.93 13.84 -12.06
C GLU A 222 -27.11 13.86 -13.59
N SER A 223 -26.16 13.30 -14.34
CA SER A 223 -26.11 13.48 -15.81
C SER A 223 -26.45 12.23 -16.62
N ILE A 224 -26.36 11.03 -16.03
CA ILE A 224 -26.49 9.75 -16.76
C ILE A 224 -27.68 8.94 -16.24
N HIS A 225 -27.78 8.74 -14.93
CA HIS A 225 -28.82 7.91 -14.30
C HIS A 225 -30.24 8.32 -14.67
N PRO A 226 -30.63 9.61 -14.70
CA PRO A 226 -32.01 9.99 -15.01
C PRO A 226 -32.45 9.56 -16.41
N GLU A 227 -31.54 9.61 -17.39
CA GLU A 227 -31.82 9.19 -18.77
C GLU A 227 -31.91 7.67 -18.89
N ILE A 228 -31.07 6.94 -18.16
CA ILE A 228 -31.13 5.47 -18.10
C ILE A 228 -32.42 5.02 -17.41
N ALA A 229 -32.74 5.57 -16.24
CA ALA A 229 -33.94 5.22 -15.47
C ALA A 229 -35.24 5.54 -16.25
N LYS A 230 -35.25 6.62 -17.03
CA LYS A 230 -36.38 6.96 -17.91
C LYS A 230 -36.61 5.94 -19.03
N ARG A 231 -35.53 5.37 -19.58
CA ARG A 231 -35.59 4.38 -20.67
C ARG A 231 -35.82 2.96 -20.16
N PHE A 232 -35.23 2.62 -19.02
CA PHE A 232 -35.20 1.28 -18.44
C PHE A 232 -35.72 1.32 -17.00
N VAL A 233 -37.05 1.23 -16.85
CA VAL A 233 -37.73 1.42 -15.56
C VAL A 233 -37.29 0.41 -14.49
N ASP A 234 -36.95 -0.81 -14.90
CA ASP A 234 -36.50 -1.88 -13.98
C ASP A 234 -34.99 -1.86 -13.69
N PHE A 235 -34.24 -0.92 -14.27
CA PHE A 235 -32.79 -0.83 -14.09
C PHE A 235 -32.43 -0.51 -12.62
N LYS A 236 -31.41 -1.20 -12.10
CA LYS A 236 -30.88 -0.98 -10.75
C LYS A 236 -29.40 -0.64 -10.75
N LEU A 237 -29.02 0.44 -10.07
CA LEU A 237 -27.64 0.76 -9.76
C LEU A 237 -27.34 0.39 -8.30
N LYS A 238 -26.30 -0.40 -8.05
CA LYS A 238 -25.74 -0.65 -6.72
C LYS A 238 -24.44 0.14 -6.56
N ILE A 239 -24.43 1.09 -5.64
CA ILE A 239 -23.25 1.85 -5.20
C ILE A 239 -22.73 1.16 -3.95
N ILE A 240 -21.53 0.57 -4.01
CA ILE A 240 -20.96 -0.19 -2.91
C ILE A 240 -19.65 0.44 -2.47
N GLY A 241 -19.53 0.75 -1.18
CA GLY A 241 -18.33 1.37 -0.65
C GLY A 241 -18.47 1.90 0.76
N ASP A 242 -17.34 2.12 1.41
CA ASP A 242 -17.30 2.68 2.75
C ASP A 242 -17.24 4.20 2.75
N ASN A 243 -17.63 4.79 3.89
CA ASN A 243 -17.58 6.22 4.16
C ASN A 243 -18.33 7.10 3.14
N PRO A 244 -19.61 6.81 2.79
CA PRO A 244 -20.36 7.70 1.91
C PRO A 244 -20.49 9.09 2.52
N THR A 245 -20.11 10.11 1.75
CA THR A 245 -20.27 11.50 2.19
C THR A 245 -21.75 11.86 2.40
N PRO A 246 -22.07 12.83 3.27
CA PRO A 246 -23.44 13.32 3.44
C PRO A 246 -24.09 13.77 2.12
N ALA A 247 -23.29 14.29 1.18
CA ALA A 247 -23.75 14.69 -0.14
C ALA A 247 -24.23 13.48 -0.97
N ILE A 248 -23.47 12.38 -1.00
CA ILE A 248 -23.86 11.14 -1.68
C ILE A 248 -25.13 10.55 -1.05
N ILE A 249 -25.18 10.47 0.29
CA ILE A 249 -26.34 9.91 1.00
C ILE A 249 -27.62 10.69 0.62
N LYS A 250 -27.55 12.02 0.62
CA LYS A 250 -28.68 12.89 0.26
C LYS A 250 -29.08 12.76 -1.21
N LEU A 251 -28.09 12.58 -2.10
CA LEU A 251 -28.35 12.44 -3.53
C LEU A 251 -29.07 11.13 -3.83
N VAL A 252 -28.59 10.02 -3.25
CA VAL A 252 -29.16 8.68 -3.46
C VAL A 252 -30.53 8.51 -2.82
N SER A 253 -30.80 9.11 -1.65
CA SER A 253 -32.06 8.92 -0.92
C SER A 253 -33.32 9.35 -1.67
N ASN A 254 -33.17 10.14 -2.74
CA ASN A 254 -34.27 10.63 -3.57
C ASN A 254 -34.33 9.97 -4.96
N MET A 255 -33.47 8.97 -5.23
CA MET A 255 -33.35 8.36 -6.55
C MET A 255 -33.92 6.93 -6.59
N GLU A 256 -34.94 6.75 -7.43
CA GLU A 256 -35.47 5.42 -7.70
C GLU A 256 -34.46 4.57 -8.47
N GLY A 257 -34.40 3.29 -8.12
CA GLY A 257 -33.50 2.33 -8.76
C GLY A 257 -32.02 2.50 -8.38
N VAL A 258 -31.69 3.28 -7.36
CA VAL A 258 -30.33 3.40 -6.82
C VAL A 258 -30.29 2.85 -5.40
N GLU A 259 -29.33 1.97 -5.13
CA GLU A 259 -29.08 1.38 -3.82
C GLU A 259 -27.67 1.75 -3.35
N LEU A 260 -27.55 2.29 -2.14
CA LEU A 260 -26.27 2.56 -1.48
C LEU A 260 -26.01 1.48 -0.43
N ILE A 261 -24.88 0.80 -0.54
CA ILE A 261 -24.50 -0.35 0.28
C ILE A 261 -23.11 -0.08 0.89
N SER A 262 -22.98 -0.20 2.20
CA SER A 262 -21.72 -0.01 2.94
C SER A 262 -21.51 -1.11 3.97
N GLY A 263 -20.28 -1.25 4.50
CA GLY A 263 -19.99 -2.24 5.55
C GLY A 263 -20.06 -3.69 5.07
N ILE A 264 -19.77 -3.92 3.79
CA ILE A 264 -19.74 -5.26 3.18
C ILE A 264 -18.34 -5.85 3.33
N THR A 265 -18.28 -7.13 3.71
CA THR A 265 -17.03 -7.88 3.87
C THR A 265 -16.62 -8.66 2.62
N ASP A 266 -17.55 -8.93 1.70
CA ASP A 266 -17.29 -9.66 0.46
C ASP A 266 -18.08 -9.06 -0.72
N LEU A 267 -17.35 -8.53 -1.71
CA LEU A 267 -17.93 -7.94 -2.92
C LEU A 267 -18.33 -8.98 -3.98
N ARG A 268 -17.79 -10.20 -3.91
CA ARG A 268 -17.95 -11.21 -4.97
C ARG A 268 -19.41 -11.55 -5.28
N PRO A 269 -20.33 -11.68 -4.29
CA PRO A 269 -21.75 -11.90 -4.58
C PRO A 269 -22.39 -10.76 -5.38
N TYR A 270 -21.91 -9.52 -5.22
CA TYR A 270 -22.44 -8.36 -5.93
C TYR A 270 -21.92 -8.30 -7.36
N TYR A 271 -20.62 -8.57 -7.58
CA TYR A 271 -20.07 -8.72 -8.93
C TYR A 271 -20.73 -9.89 -9.68
N GLN A 272 -20.99 -11.00 -8.99
CA GLN A 272 -21.65 -12.18 -9.55
C GLN A 272 -23.05 -11.86 -10.10
N GLN A 273 -23.80 -10.99 -9.41
CA GLN A 273 -25.22 -10.71 -9.68
C GLN A 273 -25.45 -9.51 -10.61
N ALA A 274 -24.47 -8.62 -10.77
CA ALA A 274 -24.60 -7.45 -11.64
C ALA A 274 -24.57 -7.84 -13.13
N TRP A 275 -25.20 -7.05 -14.01
CA TRP A 275 -25.06 -7.25 -15.47
C TRP A 275 -23.76 -6.68 -16.01
N PHE A 276 -23.35 -5.51 -15.51
CA PHE A 276 -22.09 -4.87 -15.83
C PHE A 276 -21.65 -3.97 -14.66
N GLN A 277 -20.39 -3.56 -14.66
CA GLN A 277 -19.88 -2.52 -13.76
C GLN A 277 -19.71 -1.19 -14.51
N ILE A 278 -19.78 -0.09 -13.76
CA ILE A 278 -19.46 1.23 -14.25
C ILE A 278 -18.28 1.81 -13.49
N ALA A 279 -17.38 2.51 -14.18
CA ALA A 279 -16.31 3.30 -13.56
C ALA A 279 -16.20 4.68 -14.25
N PRO A 280 -17.11 5.61 -13.94
CA PRO A 280 -17.22 6.93 -14.57
C PRO A 280 -16.19 7.94 -14.03
N LEU A 281 -14.92 7.55 -13.86
CA LEU A 281 -13.90 8.37 -13.20
C LEU A 281 -13.41 9.52 -14.09
N ARG A 282 -13.46 10.77 -13.61
CA ARG A 282 -12.96 11.95 -14.36
C ARG A 282 -11.75 12.62 -13.73
N LEU A 283 -11.39 12.19 -12.51
CA LEU A 283 -10.23 12.67 -11.78
C LEU A 283 -9.18 11.56 -11.66
N ALA A 284 -7.91 11.95 -11.67
CA ALA A 284 -6.80 11.01 -11.52
C ALA A 284 -6.93 10.27 -10.19
N HIS A 285 -6.65 8.97 -10.21
CA HIS A 285 -6.85 8.08 -9.08
C HIS A 285 -5.69 7.08 -9.02
N LYS A 286 -5.51 6.45 -7.85
CA LYS A 286 -4.45 5.46 -7.63
C LYS A 286 -4.99 4.04 -7.46
N ASN A 287 -6.31 3.88 -7.32
CA ASN A 287 -6.94 2.60 -7.03
C ASN A 287 -7.66 2.03 -8.26
N HIS A 288 -7.03 1.06 -8.91
CA HIS A 288 -7.57 0.41 -10.11
C HIS A 288 -8.24 -0.94 -9.80
N LEU A 289 -8.31 -1.33 -8.52
CA LEU A 289 -8.76 -2.65 -8.11
C LEU A 289 -10.23 -2.90 -8.46
N PRO A 290 -11.21 -2.03 -8.16
CA PRO A 290 -12.62 -2.37 -8.37
C PRO A 290 -12.95 -2.74 -9.83
N LEU A 291 -12.38 -2.02 -10.79
CA LEU A 291 -12.54 -2.33 -12.21
C LEU A 291 -11.98 -3.72 -12.56
N MET A 292 -10.78 -4.03 -12.06
CA MET A 292 -10.13 -5.32 -12.27
C MET A 292 -10.84 -6.47 -11.54
N GLU A 293 -11.38 -6.23 -10.34
CA GLU A 293 -12.15 -7.21 -9.57
C GLU A 293 -13.40 -7.64 -10.31
N GLY A 294 -14.21 -6.69 -10.81
CA GLY A 294 -15.40 -7.00 -11.59
C GLY A 294 -15.07 -7.80 -12.85
N LEU A 295 -14.05 -7.38 -13.60
CA LEU A 295 -13.61 -8.08 -14.80
C LEU A 295 -13.06 -9.49 -14.50
N ALA A 296 -12.37 -9.70 -13.37
CA ALA A 296 -11.93 -11.02 -12.92
C ALA A 296 -13.11 -11.94 -12.55
N MET A 297 -14.23 -11.35 -12.12
CA MET A 297 -15.50 -12.03 -11.88
C MET A 297 -16.36 -12.19 -13.16
N GLY A 298 -15.82 -11.83 -14.33
CA GLY A 298 -16.50 -11.96 -15.62
C GLY A 298 -17.43 -10.81 -15.98
N LEU A 299 -17.44 -9.74 -15.19
CA LEU A 299 -18.36 -8.63 -15.35
C LEU A 299 -17.84 -7.64 -16.41
N PRO A 300 -18.59 -7.41 -17.51
CA PRO A 300 -18.27 -6.35 -18.46
C PRO A 300 -18.25 -4.98 -17.79
N ALA A 301 -17.45 -4.07 -18.33
CA ALA A 301 -17.27 -2.75 -17.74
C ALA A 301 -17.55 -1.64 -18.74
N ILE A 302 -18.21 -0.59 -18.27
CA ILE A 302 -18.29 0.69 -18.97
C ILE A 302 -17.51 1.70 -18.13
N CYS A 303 -16.46 2.27 -18.69
CA CYS A 303 -15.59 3.14 -17.92
C CYS A 303 -15.01 4.26 -18.79
N THR A 304 -14.49 5.30 -18.14
CA THR A 304 -13.72 6.32 -18.84
C THR A 304 -12.34 5.80 -19.23
N THR A 305 -11.69 6.44 -20.19
CA THR A 305 -10.27 6.20 -20.52
C THR A 305 -9.39 6.32 -19.27
N LEU A 306 -9.72 7.28 -18.40
CA LEU A 306 -8.97 7.50 -17.17
C LEU A 306 -9.11 6.31 -16.20
N ALA A 307 -10.32 5.77 -16.01
CA ALA A 307 -10.52 4.58 -15.18
C ALA A 307 -9.79 3.33 -15.74
N ALA A 308 -9.64 3.23 -17.06
CA ALA A 308 -9.00 2.10 -17.72
C ALA A 308 -7.46 2.23 -17.86
N GLU A 309 -6.84 3.29 -17.36
CA GLU A 309 -5.42 3.62 -17.57
C GLU A 309 -4.46 2.44 -17.33
N CYS A 310 -4.70 1.65 -16.29
CA CYS A 310 -3.83 0.53 -15.89
C CYS A 310 -4.25 -0.83 -16.46
N LEU A 311 -5.27 -0.85 -17.31
CA LEU A 311 -5.84 -2.06 -17.88
C LEU A 311 -5.31 -2.29 -19.30
N GLN A 312 -4.93 -3.52 -19.62
CA GLN A 312 -4.64 -3.88 -21.01
C GLN A 312 -5.95 -3.92 -21.82
N PRO A 313 -5.91 -3.64 -23.13
CA PRO A 313 -7.11 -3.72 -23.96
C PRO A 313 -7.87 -5.05 -23.75
N ASP A 314 -9.14 -4.94 -23.38
CA ASP A 314 -10.03 -6.08 -23.08
C ASP A 314 -11.37 -5.85 -23.78
N SER A 315 -11.86 -6.86 -24.51
CA SER A 315 -13.10 -6.77 -25.29
C SER A 315 -14.36 -6.62 -24.45
N ARG A 316 -14.29 -6.85 -23.13
CA ARG A 316 -15.40 -6.63 -22.19
C ARG A 316 -15.52 -5.18 -21.73
N VAL A 317 -14.56 -4.34 -22.09
CA VAL A 317 -14.47 -2.96 -21.60
C VAL A 317 -14.91 -2.01 -22.70
N MET A 318 -15.95 -1.23 -22.41
CA MET A 318 -16.44 -0.17 -23.27
C MET A 318 -15.97 1.18 -22.72
N ILE A 319 -15.12 1.87 -23.49
CA ILE A 319 -14.63 3.19 -23.13
C ILE A 319 -15.66 4.27 -23.50
N ALA A 320 -16.03 5.09 -22.52
CA ALA A 320 -16.96 6.20 -22.68
C ALA A 320 -16.52 7.40 -21.81
N ASP A 321 -16.01 8.46 -22.44
CA ASP A 321 -15.44 9.62 -21.74
C ASP A 321 -16.43 10.77 -21.52
N ASN A 322 -17.64 10.68 -22.07
CA ASN A 322 -18.67 11.72 -21.92
C ASN A 322 -20.07 11.12 -21.76
N THR A 323 -20.99 11.96 -21.28
CA THR A 323 -22.37 11.57 -20.93
C THR A 323 -23.08 10.85 -22.06
N LYS A 324 -22.99 11.36 -23.30
CA LYS A 324 -23.65 10.76 -24.46
C LYS A 324 -23.10 9.37 -24.76
N SER A 325 -21.77 9.23 -24.83
CA SER A 325 -21.15 7.92 -25.05
C SER A 325 -21.44 6.93 -23.91
N PHE A 326 -21.53 7.41 -22.67
CA PHE A 326 -21.77 6.56 -21.51
C PHE A 326 -23.19 6.01 -21.51
N ILE A 327 -24.20 6.87 -21.76
CA ILE A 327 -25.60 6.47 -21.93
C ILE A 327 -25.73 5.47 -23.08
N GLN A 328 -25.06 5.72 -24.21
CA GLN A 328 -25.11 4.81 -25.35
C GLN A 328 -24.51 3.44 -25.03
N ALA A 329 -23.35 3.39 -24.37
CA ALA A 329 -22.72 2.13 -23.96
C ALA A 329 -23.62 1.35 -22.99
N MET A 330 -24.23 2.03 -22.01
CA MET A 330 -25.16 1.40 -21.08
C MET A 330 -26.40 0.86 -21.78
N ALA A 331 -26.99 1.62 -22.70
CA ALA A 331 -28.13 1.15 -23.47
C ALA A 331 -27.78 -0.09 -24.29
N CYS A 332 -26.59 -0.15 -24.91
CA CYS A 332 -26.13 -1.34 -25.63
C CYS A 332 -26.00 -2.56 -24.69
N CYS A 333 -25.43 -2.38 -23.50
CA CYS A 333 -25.31 -3.46 -22.51
C CYS A 333 -26.68 -3.98 -22.03
N ILE A 334 -27.67 -3.10 -21.90
CA ILE A 334 -29.01 -3.47 -21.41
C ILE A 334 -29.87 -4.09 -22.51
N ASP A 335 -29.82 -3.55 -23.73
CA ASP A 335 -30.62 -4.02 -24.87
C ASP A 335 -30.09 -5.34 -25.46
N GLU A 336 -28.77 -5.56 -25.43
CA GLU A 336 -28.10 -6.72 -26.04
C GLU A 336 -27.23 -7.53 -25.05
N PRO A 337 -27.82 -8.08 -23.95
CA PRO A 337 -27.04 -8.76 -22.90
C PRO A 337 -26.36 -10.06 -23.38
N SER A 338 -26.80 -10.63 -24.50
CA SER A 338 -26.16 -11.82 -25.08
C SER A 338 -24.77 -11.55 -25.67
N ALA A 339 -24.52 -10.33 -26.15
CA ALA A 339 -23.21 -9.90 -26.64
C ALA A 339 -22.18 -9.82 -25.49
N LEU A 340 -22.65 -9.56 -24.28
CA LEU A 340 -21.83 -9.53 -23.05
C LEU A 340 -21.43 -10.92 -22.56
N LYS A 341 -22.24 -11.96 -22.85
CA LYS A 341 -21.99 -13.33 -22.39
C LYS A 341 -20.88 -14.05 -23.18
N GLN A 342 -20.69 -13.69 -24.45
CA GLN A 342 -19.71 -14.34 -25.33
C GLN A 342 -18.25 -14.00 -24.96
N THR A 343 -18.04 -12.99 -24.14
CA THR A 343 -16.71 -12.47 -23.76
C THR A 343 -16.24 -12.94 -22.37
N ILE A 344 -17.01 -13.79 -21.68
CA ILE A 344 -16.76 -14.21 -20.29
C ILE A 344 -15.69 -15.33 -20.18
N ASP A 345 -15.39 -16.03 -21.27
CA ASP A 345 -14.55 -17.23 -21.26
C ASP A 345 -13.03 -16.98 -21.12
N GLN A 346 -12.60 -15.73 -20.99
CA GLN A 346 -11.20 -15.39 -20.75
C GLN A 346 -11.03 -14.74 -19.37
N PRO A 347 -10.39 -15.41 -18.40
CA PRO A 347 -10.05 -14.79 -17.13
C PRO A 347 -9.31 -13.47 -17.39
N ILE A 348 -9.50 -12.45 -16.53
CA ILE A 348 -8.53 -11.34 -16.51
C ILE A 348 -7.15 -11.98 -16.42
N GLN A 349 -6.34 -11.71 -17.45
CA GLN A 349 -5.19 -12.52 -17.82
C GLN A 349 -4.27 -12.76 -16.62
N GLU A 350 -3.61 -13.92 -16.53
CA GLU A 350 -2.56 -14.22 -15.54
C GLU A 350 -1.58 -13.05 -15.33
N LYS A 351 -1.37 -12.23 -16.38
CA LYS A 351 -0.56 -11.01 -16.42
C LYS A 351 -0.96 -9.90 -15.43
N HIS A 352 -2.23 -9.83 -15.04
CA HIS A 352 -2.73 -8.86 -14.07
C HIS A 352 -2.74 -9.38 -12.63
N SER A 353 -2.39 -10.66 -12.41
CA SER A 353 -2.31 -11.22 -11.06
C SER A 353 -1.21 -10.57 -10.24
N TRP A 354 -1.37 -10.55 -8.91
CA TRP A 354 -0.29 -10.14 -8.00
C TRP A 354 1.01 -10.94 -8.20
N LEU A 355 0.91 -12.22 -8.56
CA LEU A 355 2.07 -13.05 -8.87
C LEU A 355 2.84 -12.53 -10.08
N ALA A 356 2.14 -12.13 -11.15
CA ALA A 356 2.75 -11.52 -12.32
C ALA A 356 3.34 -10.14 -12.01
N ARG A 357 2.68 -9.33 -11.17
CA ARG A 357 3.24 -8.05 -10.70
C ARG A 357 4.55 -8.28 -9.92
N ALA A 358 4.57 -9.25 -9.01
CA ALA A 358 5.74 -9.59 -8.24
C ALA A 358 6.89 -10.15 -9.10
N GLN A 359 6.58 -10.93 -10.14
CA GLN A 359 7.56 -11.40 -11.13
C GLN A 359 8.24 -10.24 -11.87
N VAL A 360 7.44 -9.31 -12.38
CA VAL A 360 7.90 -8.12 -13.09
C VAL A 360 8.79 -7.25 -12.18
N LEU A 361 8.36 -7.04 -10.94
CA LEU A 361 9.16 -6.33 -9.94
C LEU A 361 10.45 -7.07 -9.58
N ALA A 362 10.40 -8.38 -9.34
CA ALA A 362 11.58 -9.18 -9.01
C ALA A 362 12.63 -9.11 -10.12
N GLN A 363 12.21 -9.15 -11.38
CA GLN A 363 13.11 -8.99 -12.52
C GLN A 363 13.79 -7.61 -12.50
N ALA A 364 13.01 -6.53 -12.32
CA ALA A 364 13.56 -5.17 -12.25
C ALA A 364 14.59 -5.02 -11.13
N ILE A 365 14.28 -5.55 -9.93
CA ILE A 365 15.17 -5.53 -8.77
C ILE A 365 16.49 -6.28 -9.05
N ARG A 366 16.41 -7.47 -9.69
CA ARG A 366 17.59 -8.31 -10.00
C ARG A 366 18.48 -7.71 -11.07
N THR A 367 17.91 -6.97 -12.02
CA THR A 367 18.68 -6.35 -13.11
C THR A 367 19.47 -5.11 -12.69
N LEU A 368 19.21 -4.56 -11.49
CA LEU A 368 20.01 -3.47 -10.95
C LEU A 368 21.47 -3.90 -10.77
N GLN A 369 22.38 -3.31 -11.55
CA GLN A 369 23.83 -3.45 -11.37
C GLN A 369 24.29 -2.46 -10.29
N ALA A 370 24.02 -2.75 -9.02
CA ALA A 370 24.52 -1.97 -7.90
C ALA A 370 25.47 -2.82 -7.04
N PRO A 371 26.72 -2.38 -6.79
CA PRO A 371 27.59 -3.04 -5.83
C PRO A 371 26.95 -2.98 -4.44
N ILE A 372 26.96 -4.09 -3.70
CA ILE A 372 26.39 -4.17 -2.35
C ILE A 372 27.38 -3.50 -1.38
N PRO A 373 27.07 -2.35 -0.76
CA PRO A 373 27.91 -1.84 0.32
C PRO A 373 27.66 -2.70 1.55
N ARG A 374 28.75 -3.06 2.23
CA ARG A 374 28.60 -3.53 3.61
C ARG A 374 28.02 -2.37 4.41
N ILE A 375 27.02 -2.65 5.25
CA ILE A 375 26.70 -1.78 6.38
C ILE A 375 27.96 -1.80 7.23
N ILE A 376 28.79 -0.78 7.09
CA ILE A 376 29.84 -0.51 8.06
C ILE A 376 29.04 0.07 9.23
N PRO A 377 29.02 -0.55 10.41
CA PRO A 377 28.51 0.14 11.60
C PRO A 377 29.16 1.52 11.61
N SER A 378 28.41 2.56 11.96
CA SER A 378 29.01 3.89 12.09
C SER A 378 30.32 3.71 12.88
N PRO A 379 31.44 4.34 12.45
CA PRO A 379 32.63 4.33 13.27
C PRO A 379 32.16 4.80 14.63
N ASP A 380 32.31 3.90 15.61
CA ASP A 380 31.98 4.10 16.99
C ASP A 380 32.30 5.55 17.32
N VAL A 381 31.25 6.38 17.43
CA VAL A 381 31.43 7.70 18.01
C VAL A 381 31.71 7.34 19.44
N SER A 382 33.00 7.19 19.73
CA SER A 382 33.58 7.04 21.04
C SER A 382 32.80 7.95 21.98
N ARG A 383 31.77 7.38 22.62
CA ARG A 383 31.24 7.96 23.84
C ARG A 383 32.35 7.67 24.81
N GLU A 384 33.17 8.68 25.10
CA GLU A 384 33.96 8.64 26.32
C GLU A 384 32.97 8.26 27.44
N PRO A 385 33.22 7.15 28.16
CA PRO A 385 32.26 6.67 29.14
C PRO A 385 32.01 7.79 30.14
N GLN A 386 30.75 8.22 30.26
CA GLN A 386 30.39 9.26 31.21
C GLN A 386 30.67 8.74 32.62
N LEU A 387 31.68 9.32 33.28
CA LEU A 387 32.02 9.03 34.66
C LEU A 387 30.99 9.70 35.58
N ILE A 388 30.30 8.88 36.37
CA ILE A 388 29.41 9.35 37.43
C ILE A 388 30.15 9.20 38.76
N VAL A 389 30.13 10.24 39.59
CA VAL A 389 30.75 10.20 40.92
C VAL A 389 29.69 9.84 41.97
N LEU A 390 29.79 8.65 42.54
CA LEU A 390 28.94 8.19 43.65
C LEU A 390 29.80 8.08 44.90
N LEU A 391 29.38 8.75 45.98
CA LEU A 391 30.10 8.77 47.27
C LEU A 391 31.58 9.19 47.17
N GLY A 392 31.91 10.06 46.21
CA GLY A 392 33.27 10.55 45.97
C GLY A 392 34.16 9.62 45.16
N LEU A 393 33.63 8.50 44.65
CA LEU A 393 34.33 7.56 43.80
C LEU A 393 33.78 7.61 42.36
N PRO A 394 34.65 7.58 41.33
CA PRO A 394 34.21 7.60 39.94
C PRO A 394 33.78 6.21 39.46
N PHE A 395 32.64 6.13 38.79
CA PHE A 395 32.09 4.92 38.18
C PHE A 395 31.79 5.15 36.71
N HIS A 396 32.02 4.15 35.86
CA HIS A 396 31.53 4.18 34.48
C HIS A 396 30.02 3.96 34.48
N ASN A 397 29.28 4.80 33.74
CA ASN A 397 27.87 4.60 33.51
C ASN A 397 27.67 3.57 32.38
N LEU A 398 27.56 2.29 32.75
CA LEU A 398 27.44 1.17 31.83
C LEU A 398 26.06 0.52 31.99
N THR A 399 25.49 0.05 30.89
CA THR A 399 24.38 -0.89 30.87
C THR A 399 24.85 -2.27 31.35
N MET A 400 23.90 -3.17 31.68
CA MET A 400 24.26 -4.53 32.11
C MET A 400 25.00 -5.31 31.02
N ASP A 401 24.61 -5.16 29.75
CA ASP A 401 25.26 -5.87 28.65
C ASP A 401 26.70 -5.39 28.43
N GLU A 402 26.94 -4.08 28.52
CA GLU A 402 28.29 -3.48 28.47
C GLU A 402 29.15 -3.95 29.66
N ALA A 403 28.57 -4.03 30.86
CA ALA A 403 29.28 -4.54 32.03
C ALA A 403 29.64 -6.03 31.87
N VAL A 404 28.78 -6.84 31.24
CA VAL A 404 29.09 -8.24 30.92
C VAL A 404 30.22 -8.35 29.90
N GLU A 405 30.18 -7.58 28.82
CA GLU A 405 31.24 -7.58 27.80
C GLU A 405 32.59 -7.13 28.38
N GLU A 406 32.60 -6.09 29.21
CA GLU A 406 33.82 -5.62 29.87
C GLU A 406 34.36 -6.68 30.85
N CYS A 407 33.48 -7.36 31.60
CA CYS A 407 33.89 -8.49 32.44
C CYS A 407 34.51 -9.62 31.62
N VAL A 408 33.93 -9.99 30.48
CA VAL A 408 34.47 -11.02 29.58
C VAL A 408 35.84 -10.62 29.06
N SER A 409 35.98 -9.39 28.57
CA SER A 409 37.24 -8.84 28.06
C SER A 409 38.35 -8.82 29.14
N VAL A 410 38.01 -8.41 30.36
CA VAL A 410 38.94 -8.38 31.49
C VAL A 410 39.32 -9.79 31.97
N ILE A 411 38.39 -10.75 31.95
CA ILE A 411 38.65 -12.17 32.24
C ILE A 411 39.60 -12.77 31.19
N GLU A 412 39.37 -12.49 29.91
CA GLU A 412 40.22 -12.94 28.81
C GLU A 412 41.63 -12.33 28.86
N ALA A 413 41.73 -11.08 29.33
CA ALA A 413 43.01 -10.38 29.55
C ALA A 413 43.78 -10.84 30.81
N ARG A 414 43.18 -11.67 31.68
CA ARG A 414 43.79 -12.27 32.89
C ARG A 414 44.37 -11.27 33.91
N THR A 415 43.69 -10.15 34.13
CA THR A 415 44.17 -9.08 35.04
C THR A 415 43.08 -8.62 36.01
N PRO A 416 42.55 -9.47 36.92
CA PRO A 416 42.90 -9.26 38.34
C PRO A 416 42.79 -10.49 39.27
N SER A 417 43.35 -10.34 40.48
CA SER A 417 43.39 -11.38 41.54
C SER A 417 42.11 -11.53 42.38
N TYR A 418 41.11 -10.64 42.27
CA TYR A 418 39.78 -10.77 42.87
C TYR A 418 38.75 -9.92 42.08
N PHE A 419 37.49 -10.38 42.04
CA PHE A 419 36.32 -9.63 41.55
C PHE A 419 35.37 -9.36 42.71
N VAL A 420 34.92 -8.12 42.87
CA VAL A 420 33.84 -7.74 43.80
C VAL A 420 32.80 -6.97 43.00
N THR A 421 31.62 -7.55 42.80
CA THR A 421 30.49 -6.90 42.14
C THR A 421 29.41 -6.59 43.20
N PRO A 422 29.27 -5.34 43.67
CA PRO A 422 28.07 -4.96 44.40
C PRO A 422 26.93 -4.79 43.39
N ASN A 423 25.98 -5.73 43.38
CA ASN A 423 24.69 -5.50 42.74
C ASN A 423 23.95 -4.46 43.58
N VAL A 424 23.72 -3.27 43.04
CA VAL A 424 22.82 -2.28 43.64
C VAL A 424 21.70 -2.04 42.65
N ASP A 425 20.63 -2.83 42.80
CA ASP A 425 19.36 -2.58 42.10
C ASP A 425 18.77 -1.28 42.65
N PHE A 426 18.87 -0.19 41.90
CA PHE A 426 18.02 0.97 42.16
C PHE A 426 16.65 0.69 41.56
N ALA A 427 15.76 0.14 42.39
CA ALA A 427 14.33 0.27 42.16
C ALA A 427 14.01 1.76 42.06
N THR A 428 13.46 2.15 40.90
CA THR A 428 12.87 3.44 40.55
C THR A 428 12.54 4.35 41.73
N LEU A 429 13.13 5.55 41.74
CA LEU A 429 12.58 6.75 42.35
C LEU A 429 12.37 7.81 41.28
#